data_AF-A0A7C3PMX7-F1
#
_entry.id   AF-A0A7C3PMX7-F1
#
_cell.length_a   1.000
_cell.length_b   1.000
_cell.length_c   1.000
_cell.angle_alpha   90.00
_cell.angle_beta   90.00
_cell.angle_gamma   90.00
#
_symmetry.space_group_name_H-M   'P 1'
#
loop_
_entity.id
_entity.type
_entity.pdbx_description
1 polymer ?
#
loop_
_entity_poly.entity_id
_entity_poly.type
_entity_poly.pdbx_seq_one_letter_code
_entity_poly.pdbx_strand_id
1 'polypeptide(L)'
;MKKFFKTISILAGLGVLAVLLMFALLPWMDRYGATDEEVAASYSGDELVPNPRITYTRAVSINASPEEIYPWIAQLDADKGDMYSQYFNVGYDVLA
;
A
#
# COMPACT_ATOMS: atom_id res chain seq x y z
N MET A 1 -43.45 14.45 1.81
CA MET A 1 -42.83 14.03 0.53
C MET A 1 -41.61 14.87 0.12
N LYS A 2 -41.68 16.21 0.02
CA LYS A 2 -40.52 17.05 -0.39
C LYS A 2 -39.25 16.90 0.46
N LYS A 3 -39.39 16.70 1.79
CA LYS A 3 -38.26 16.47 2.70
C LYS A 3 -37.51 15.16 2.41
N PHE A 4 -38.24 14.12 1.98
CA PHE A 4 -37.67 12.80 1.67
C PHE A 4 -36.77 12.86 0.42
N PHE A 5 -37.22 13.52 -0.64
CA PHE A 5 -36.42 13.73 -1.85
C PHE A 5 -35.16 14.56 -1.57
N LYS A 6 -35.26 15.60 -0.72
CA LYS A 6 -34.10 16.41 -0.31
C LYS A 6 -33.06 15.56 0.43
N THR A 7 -33.48 14.67 1.32
CA THR A 7 -32.56 13.76 2.02
C THR A 7 -31.86 12.80 1.06
N ILE A 8 -32.59 12.21 0.11
CA ILE A 8 -32.00 11.33 -0.91
C ILE A 8 -30.97 12.09 -1.76
N SER A 9 -31.29 13.31 -2.20
CA SER A 9 -30.35 14.12 -2.99
C SER A 9 -29.07 14.47 -2.21
N ILE A 10 -29.17 14.74 -0.91
CA ILE A 10 -28.00 14.98 -0.06
C ILE A 10 -27.15 13.72 0.08
N LEU A 11 -27.77 12.57 0.35
CA LEU A 11 -27.05 11.29 0.46
C LEU A 11 -26.37 10.91 -0.85
N ALA A 12 -27.05 11.11 -1.99
CA ALA A 12 -26.46 10.89 -3.31
C ALA A 12 -25.26 11.83 -3.55
N GLY A 13 -25.39 13.12 -3.21
CA GLY A 13 -24.30 14.09 -3.33
C GLY A 13 -23.09 13.73 -2.46
N LEU A 14 -23.31 13.29 -1.22
CA LEU A 14 -22.24 12.81 -0.34
C LEU A 14 -21.58 11.54 -0.87
N GLY A 15 -22.36 10.60 -1.42
CA GLY A 15 -21.83 9.39 -2.05
C GLY A 15 -20.92 9.72 -3.23
N VAL A 16 -21.36 10.61 -4.12
CA VAL A 16 -20.54 11.07 -5.25
C VAL A 16 -19.27 11.77 -4.77
N LEU A 17 -19.37 12.64 -3.77
CA LEU A 17 -18.21 13.32 -3.20
C LEU A 17 -17.20 12.34 -2.61
N ALA A 18 -17.67 11.32 -1.87
CA ALA A 18 -16.81 10.30 -1.29
C ALA A 18 -16.07 9.50 -2.38
N VAL A 19 -16.74 9.12 -3.47
CA VAL A 19 -16.11 8.44 -4.61
C VAL A 19 -15.04 9.33 -5.26
N LEU A 20 -15.33 10.61 -5.48
CA LEU A 20 -14.37 11.54 -6.06
C LEU A 20 -13.13 11.71 -5.18
N LEU A 21 -13.33 11.87 -3.86
CA LEU A 21 -12.22 11.94 -2.91
C LEU A 21 -11.40 10.66 -2.89
N MET A 22 -12.06 9.50 -2.96
CA MET A 22 -11.41 8.19 -3.03
C MET A 22 -10.50 8.11 -4.26
N PHE A 23 -11.01 8.44 -5.45
CA PHE A 23 -10.20 8.43 -6.68
C PHE A 23 -9.05 9.44 -6.66
N ALA A 24 -9.21 10.59 -6.00
CA ALA A 24 -8.16 11.61 -5.91
C ALA A 24 -7.08 11.27 -4.86
N LEU A 25 -7.47 10.66 -3.73
CA LEU A 25 -6.58 10.42 -2.60
C LEU A 25 -5.91 9.05 -2.60
N LEU A 26 -6.57 7.99 -3.11
CA LEU A 26 -5.96 6.65 -3.13
C LEU A 26 -4.60 6.61 -3.84
N PRO A 27 -4.44 7.20 -5.04
CA PRO A 27 -3.15 7.18 -5.72
C PRO A 27 -2.04 7.78 -4.86
N TRP A 28 -2.34 8.82 -4.06
CA TRP A 28 -1.37 9.42 -3.15
C TRP A 28 -1.05 8.53 -1.94
N MET A 29 -2.08 7.88 -1.37
CA MET A 29 -1.92 6.97 -0.23
C MET A 29 -1.14 5.69 -0.60
N ASP A 30 -1.25 5.26 -1.85
CA ASP A 30 -0.69 3.99 -2.31
C ASP A 30 0.78 4.11 -2.74
N ARG A 31 1.27 5.34 -3.00
CA ARG A 31 2.59 5.57 -3.61
C ARG A 31 3.70 5.92 -2.65
N TYR A 32 3.44 6.30 -1.39
CA TYR A 32 4.44 6.62 -0.34
C TYR A 32 5.89 6.90 -0.86
N GLY A 33 6.07 7.99 -1.60
CA GLY A 33 7.36 8.45 -2.12
C GLY A 33 7.82 7.92 -3.50
N ALA A 34 7.13 6.94 -4.09
CA ALA A 34 7.42 6.38 -5.41
C ALA A 34 6.90 7.24 -6.57
N THR A 35 7.67 7.30 -7.65
CA THR A 35 7.27 7.96 -8.91
C THR A 35 6.36 7.07 -9.78
N ASP A 36 5.74 7.66 -10.81
CA ASP A 36 4.90 6.90 -11.75
C ASP A 36 5.70 5.82 -12.49
N GLU A 37 6.96 6.11 -12.84
CA GLU A 37 7.87 5.18 -13.49
C GLU A 37 8.26 4.01 -12.57
N GLU A 38 8.52 4.29 -11.30
CA GLU A 38 8.81 3.26 -10.30
C GLU A 38 7.60 2.36 -10.05
N VAL A 39 6.39 2.93 -9.98
CA VAL A 39 5.15 2.15 -9.85
C VAL A 39 4.89 1.25 -11.07
N ALA A 40 5.25 1.70 -12.27
CA ALA A 40 5.06 0.95 -13.51
C ALA A 40 6.18 -0.05 -13.81
N ALA A 41 7.27 -0.04 -13.04
CA ALA A 41 8.39 -0.95 -13.22
C ALA A 41 8.05 -2.38 -12.75
N SER A 42 8.78 -3.35 -13.28
CA SER A 42 8.75 -4.74 -12.79
C SER A 42 9.99 -4.99 -11.94
N TYR A 43 9.78 -5.53 -10.75
CA TYR A 43 10.81 -5.83 -9.78
C TYR A 43 10.99 -7.34 -9.63
N SER A 44 12.19 -7.75 -9.24
CA SER A 44 12.46 -9.15 -8.91
C SER A 44 11.54 -9.59 -7.76
N GLY A 45 10.82 -10.70 -7.96
CA GLY A 45 9.86 -11.23 -7.00
C GLY A 45 8.40 -10.96 -7.38
N ASP A 46 8.12 -10.03 -8.30
CA ASP A 46 6.74 -9.81 -8.79
C ASP A 46 6.17 -11.07 -9.45
N GLU A 47 7.04 -11.86 -10.10
CA GLU A 47 6.69 -13.12 -10.74
C GLU A 47 6.21 -14.21 -9.76
N LEU A 48 6.49 -14.06 -8.46
CA LEU A 48 6.09 -15.02 -7.42
C LEU A 48 4.60 -14.96 -7.11
N VAL A 49 3.93 -13.83 -7.39
CA VAL A 49 2.48 -13.65 -7.21
C VAL A 49 1.89 -13.13 -8.52
N PRO A 50 1.57 -14.03 -9.48
CA PRO A 50 1.15 -13.62 -10.83
C PRO A 50 -0.18 -12.87 -10.92
N ASN A 51 -1.02 -12.95 -9.88
CA ASN A 51 -2.33 -12.28 -9.83
C ASN A 51 -2.60 -11.71 -8.43
N PRO A 52 -1.92 -10.62 -8.06
CA PRO A 52 -2.09 -10.00 -6.75
C PRO A 52 -3.48 -9.34 -6.67
N ARG A 53 -4.16 -9.50 -5.53
CA ARG A 53 -5.44 -8.79 -5.28
C ARG A 53 -5.22 -7.27 -5.17
N ILE A 54 -4.07 -6.88 -4.65
CA ILE A 54 -3.69 -5.50 -4.37
C ILE A 54 -2.16 -5.42 -4.48
N THR A 55 -1.65 -4.35 -5.13
CA THR A 55 -0.21 -4.05 -5.24
C THR A 55 0.02 -2.60 -4.81
N TYR A 56 1.09 -2.38 -4.04
CA TYR A 56 1.53 -1.06 -3.61
C TYR A 56 3.04 -0.94 -3.77
N THR A 57 3.51 0.15 -4.36
CA THR A 57 4.94 0.45 -4.50
C THR A 57 5.26 1.63 -3.61
N ARG A 58 6.24 1.46 -2.69
CA ARG A 58 6.70 2.51 -1.78
C ARG A 58 8.19 2.70 -1.97
N ALA A 59 8.63 3.94 -2.08
CA ALA A 59 10.03 4.25 -2.32
C ALA A 59 10.52 5.38 -1.43
N VAL A 60 11.79 5.30 -1.06
CA VAL A 60 12.52 6.40 -0.41
C VAL A 60 13.89 6.50 -1.07
N SER A 61 14.24 7.69 -1.53
CA SER A 61 15.57 7.94 -2.10
C SER A 61 16.58 8.16 -0.97
N ILE A 62 17.63 7.34 -0.94
CA ILE A 62 18.74 7.46 0.00
C ILE A 62 19.97 7.85 -0.79
N ASN A 63 20.62 8.96 -0.40
CA ASN A 63 21.85 9.43 -1.02
C ASN A 63 23.07 8.70 -0.44
N ALA A 64 23.17 7.40 -0.70
CA ALA A 64 24.29 6.54 -0.31
C ALA A 64 24.48 5.41 -1.35
N SER A 65 25.65 4.79 -1.35
CA SER A 65 25.92 3.66 -2.24
C SER A 65 25.19 2.38 -1.79
N PRO A 66 24.88 1.45 -2.70
CA PRO A 66 24.28 0.16 -2.33
C PRO A 66 25.10 -0.61 -1.29
N GLU A 67 26.43 -0.51 -1.34
CA GLU A 67 27.35 -1.17 -0.40
C GLU A 67 27.22 -0.63 1.03
N GLU A 68 26.86 0.65 1.20
CA GLU A 68 26.59 1.27 2.50
C GLU A 68 25.19 0.92 3.04
N ILE A 69 24.23 0.69 2.15
CA ILE A 69 22.83 0.43 2.50
C ILE A 69 22.59 -1.06 2.79
N TYR A 70 23.14 -1.96 1.98
CA TYR A 70 22.85 -3.40 2.04
C TYR A 70 23.09 -4.04 3.41
N PRO A 71 24.15 -3.69 4.17
CA PRO A 71 24.35 -4.23 5.52
C PRO A 71 23.21 -3.94 6.49
N TRP A 72 22.46 -2.84 6.31
CA TRP A 72 21.28 -2.52 7.12
C TRP A 72 20.04 -3.31 6.69
N ILE A 73 19.86 -3.52 5.38
CA ILE A 73 18.72 -4.30 4.85
C ILE A 73 18.87 -5.78 5.18
N ALA A 74 20.08 -6.34 5.05
CA ALA A 74 20.35 -7.75 5.29
C ALA A 74 20.09 -8.19 6.75
N GLN A 75 19.93 -7.24 7.68
CA GLN A 75 19.54 -7.50 9.08
C GLN A 75 18.03 -7.72 9.26
N LEU A 76 17.20 -7.22 8.33
CA LEU A 76 15.73 -7.33 8.38
C LEU A 76 15.20 -8.70 7.92
N ASP A 77 16.10 -9.66 7.75
CA ASP A 77 15.80 -11.04 7.41
C ASP A 77 14.94 -11.67 8.52
N ALA A 78 13.90 -12.43 8.13
CA ALA A 78 12.91 -13.01 9.05
C ALA A 78 13.55 -13.86 10.15
N ASP A 79 14.74 -14.41 9.89
CA ASP A 79 15.50 -15.25 10.81
C ASP A 79 16.41 -14.47 11.78
N LYS A 80 16.67 -13.18 11.56
CA LYS A 80 17.76 -12.43 12.24
C LYS A 80 17.34 -11.16 12.97
N GLY A 81 16.15 -10.65 12.72
CA GLY A 81 15.68 -9.42 13.33
C GLY A 81 14.23 -9.25 12.94
N ASP A 82 13.37 -10.02 13.62
CA ASP A 82 11.92 -9.96 13.63
C ASP A 82 11.48 -8.60 13.10
N MET A 83 11.07 -8.58 11.81
CA MET A 83 10.74 -7.35 11.10
C MET A 83 9.91 -6.53 12.09
N TYR A 84 10.38 -5.33 12.50
CA TYR A 84 9.75 -4.53 13.56
C TYR A 84 8.34 -4.12 13.12
N SER A 85 7.45 -5.09 13.15
CA SER A 85 6.13 -5.13 12.56
C SER A 85 5.21 -4.93 13.73
N GLN A 86 4.71 -3.70 13.86
CA GLN A 86 3.72 -3.42 14.87
C GLN A 86 2.35 -4.02 14.49
N TYR A 87 2.18 -4.58 13.29
CA TYR A 87 0.92 -5.20 12.85
C TYR A 87 1.14 -6.25 11.75
N PHE A 88 1.55 -7.47 12.13
CA PHE A 88 1.28 -8.64 11.29
C PHE A 88 1.08 -9.89 12.15
N ASN A 89 -0.01 -9.92 12.93
CA ASN A 89 -0.56 -11.16 13.45
C ASN A 89 -1.65 -11.62 12.48
N VAL A 90 -1.24 -12.32 11.41
CA VAL A 90 -2.15 -13.24 10.73
C VAL A 90 -1.82 -14.60 11.32
N GLY A 91 -2.49 -14.90 12.44
CA GLY A 91 -2.42 -16.21 13.08
C GLY A 91 -2.79 -17.27 12.06
N TYR A 92 -1.80 -18.04 11.65
CA TYR A 92 -2.00 -19.39 11.20
C TYR A 92 -1.48 -20.29 12.30
N ASP A 93 -2.42 -20.90 13.02
CA ASP A 93 -2.21 -22.22 13.60
C ASP A 93 -1.62 -23.11 12.51
N VAL A 94 -0.32 -23.37 12.61
CA VAL A 94 0.30 -24.54 12.00
C VAL A 94 0.73 -25.42 13.16
N LEU A 95 -0.23 -26.20 13.63
CA LEU A 95 0.03 -27.36 14.45
C LEU A 95 0.89 -28.35 13.64
N ALA A 96 1.97 -28.78 14.28
CA ALA A 96 2.64 -30.09 14.22
C ALA A 96 2.92 -30.72 12.84
#